data_AF-A0A3N5FPT6-F1
#
_entry.id   AF-A0A3N5FPT6-F1
#
_cell.length_a   1.000
_cell.length_b   1.000
_cell.length_c   1.000
_cell.angle_alpha   90.00
_cell.angle_beta   90.00
_cell.angle_gamma   90.00
#
_symmetry.space_group_name_H-M   'P 1'
#
loop_
_entity.id
_entity.type
_entity.pdbx_description
1 polymer ?
#
loop_
_entity_poly.entity_id
_entity_poly.type
_entity_poly.pdbx_seq_one_letter_code
_entity_poly.pdbx_strand_id
1 'polypeptide(L)'
;LPLARHFLAQGKQLGGAAQRALLAHPWAGNVRELLNTIRRAALLSTEDEITPDDLGLPTVAGPTDVGEEREPDRAEIESALARARGVIARAARELGLSRQALYRRMEKLGLKE
;
A
#
# COMPACT_ATOMS: atom_id res chain seq x y z
N LEU A 1 -18.80 -8.37 2.70
CA LEU A 1 -17.35 -8.18 2.99
C LEU A 1 -16.88 -9.11 4.14
N PRO A 2 -16.83 -10.44 3.96
CA PRO A 2 -16.40 -11.35 5.03
C PRO A 2 -14.93 -11.13 5.44
N LEU A 3 -14.08 -10.88 4.44
CA LEU A 3 -12.62 -10.76 4.64
C LEU A 3 -12.22 -9.45 5.32
N ALA A 4 -12.85 -8.32 4.99
CA ALA A 4 -12.58 -7.04 5.67
C ALA A 4 -12.98 -7.10 7.15
N ARG A 5 -14.09 -7.78 7.47
CA ARG A 5 -14.54 -8.00 8.85
C ARG A 5 -13.60 -8.91 9.64
N HIS A 6 -12.95 -9.87 8.98
CA HIS A 6 -11.97 -10.74 9.61
C HIS A 6 -10.71 -10.00 10.11
N PHE A 7 -10.36 -8.87 9.49
CA PHE A 7 -9.19 -8.08 9.84
C PHE A 7 -9.45 -6.95 10.83
N LEU A 8 -10.71 -6.75 11.25
CA LEU A 8 -11.06 -5.77 12.28
C LEU A 8 -10.64 -6.27 13.66
N ALA A 9 -10.14 -5.35 14.48
CA ALA A 9 -9.92 -5.60 15.90
C ALA A 9 -11.26 -5.89 16.60
N GLN A 10 -11.23 -6.72 17.65
CA GLN A 10 -12.44 -7.02 18.41
C GLN A 10 -13.05 -5.74 19.01
N GLY A 11 -14.36 -5.53 18.79
CA GLY A 11 -15.10 -4.34 19.23
C GLY A 11 -15.37 -3.31 18.13
N LYS A 12 -14.61 -3.30 17.02
CA LYS A 12 -14.79 -2.31 15.95
C LYS A 12 -15.72 -2.80 14.83
N GLN A 13 -16.59 -1.91 14.36
CA GLN A 13 -17.56 -2.15 13.30
C GLN A 13 -17.33 -1.22 12.12
N LEU A 14 -17.49 -1.73 10.90
CA LEU A 14 -17.47 -0.88 9.71
C LEU A 14 -18.83 -0.23 9.53
N GLY A 15 -18.88 1.10 9.60
CA GLY A 15 -20.08 1.87 9.28
C GLY A 15 -20.55 1.63 7.84
N GLY A 16 -21.84 1.83 7.60
CA GLY A 16 -22.43 1.54 6.29
C GLY A 16 -21.77 2.32 5.14
N ALA A 17 -21.33 3.55 5.39
CA ALA A 17 -20.59 4.36 4.43
C ALA A 17 -19.18 3.82 4.16
N ALA A 18 -18.47 3.37 5.20
CA ALA A 18 -17.14 2.78 5.09
C ALA A 18 -17.19 1.48 4.27
N GLN A 19 -18.21 0.64 4.48
CA GLN A 19 -18.41 -0.57 3.67
C GLN A 19 -18.62 -0.25 2.18
N ARG A 20 -19.41 0.79 1.87
CA ARG A 20 -19.60 1.24 0.48
C ARG A 20 -18.31 1.76 -0.13
N ALA A 21 -17.51 2.51 0.61
CA ALA A 21 -16.21 2.98 0.16
C ALA A 21 -15.25 1.81 -0.14
N LEU A 22 -15.17 0.80 0.75
CA LEU A 22 -14.37 -0.41 0.53
C LEU A 22 -14.80 -1.21 -0.70
N LEU A 23 -16.10 -1.26 -1.00
CA LEU A 23 -16.65 -1.95 -2.17
C LEU A 23 -16.43 -1.18 -3.47
N ALA A 24 -16.45 0.15 -3.40
CA ALA A 24 -16.27 1.02 -4.57
C ALA A 24 -14.78 1.22 -4.93
N HIS A 25 -13.86 0.97 -4.01
CA HIS A 25 -12.44 1.19 -4.24
C HIS A 25 -11.78 0.04 -5.03
N PRO A 26 -11.08 0.32 -6.14
CA PRO A 26 -10.35 -0.69 -6.89
C PRO A 26 -9.03 -1.02 -6.19
N TRP A 27 -8.99 -2.18 -5.54
CA TRP A 27 -7.80 -2.70 -4.84
C TRP A 27 -6.73 -3.20 -5.82
N ALA A 28 -5.90 -2.30 -6.34
CA ALA A 28 -4.82 -2.62 -7.27
C ALA A 28 -3.73 -3.54 -6.65
N GLY A 29 -3.63 -3.59 -5.31
CA GLY A 29 -2.59 -4.26 -4.55
C GLY A 29 -2.93 -5.62 -3.92
N ASN A 30 -4.07 -6.25 -4.26
CA ASN A 30 -4.60 -7.48 -3.63
C ASN A 30 -5.00 -7.30 -2.14
N VAL A 31 -5.38 -8.42 -1.49
CA VAL A 31 -5.80 -8.53 -0.07
C VAL A 31 -4.88 -7.82 0.93
N ARG A 32 -3.59 -7.63 0.61
CA ARG A 32 -2.64 -6.92 1.48
C ARG A 32 -2.96 -5.43 1.62
N GLU A 33 -3.46 -4.82 0.56
CA GLU A 33 -3.87 -3.42 0.57
C GLU A 33 -5.12 -3.22 1.43
N LEU A 34 -6.11 -4.11 1.26
CA LEU A 34 -7.29 -4.18 2.12
C LEU A 34 -6.88 -4.38 3.59
N LEU A 35 -5.96 -5.31 3.88
CA LEU A 35 -5.48 -5.58 5.23
C LEU A 35 -4.77 -4.37 5.86
N ASN A 36 -3.92 -3.67 5.10
CA ASN A 36 -3.23 -2.47 5.60
C ASN A 36 -4.21 -1.33 5.86
N THR A 37 -5.20 -1.17 4.98
CA THR A 37 -6.25 -0.16 5.12
C THR A 37 -7.08 -0.41 6.36
N ILE A 38 -7.58 -1.63 6.56
CA ILE A 38 -8.37 -1.99 7.74
C ILE A 38 -7.55 -1.89 9.02
N ARG A 39 -6.27 -2.30 9.03
CA ARG A 39 -5.40 -2.15 10.21
C ARG A 39 -5.14 -0.69 10.56
N ARG A 40 -4.92 0.17 9.56
CA ARG A 40 -4.74 1.60 9.75
C ARG A 40 -6.02 2.23 10.28
N ALA A 41 -7.16 1.91 9.69
CA ALA A 41 -8.47 2.41 10.12
C ALA A 41 -8.80 2.00 11.56
N ALA A 42 -8.52 0.76 11.95
CA ALA A 42 -8.74 0.29 13.31
C ALA A 42 -7.80 0.98 14.34
N LEU A 43 -6.63 1.44 13.91
CA LEU A 43 -5.68 2.18 14.76
C LEU A 43 -6.06 3.67 14.87
N LEU A 44 -6.56 4.26 13.79
CA LEU A 44 -6.91 5.68 13.72
C LEU A 44 -8.30 5.98 14.27
N SER A 45 -9.24 5.05 14.17
CA SER A 45 -10.58 5.29 14.69
C SER A 45 -10.54 5.32 16.21
N THR A 46 -11.02 6.41 16.79
CA THR A 46 -11.16 6.56 18.25
C THR A 46 -12.42 5.85 18.75
N GLU A 47 -13.43 5.77 17.88
CA GLU A 47 -14.74 5.19 18.14
C GLU A 47 -14.83 3.71 17.74
N ASP A 48 -15.88 3.04 18.21
CA ASP A 48 -16.21 1.66 17.85
C ASP A 48 -16.69 1.53 16.39
N GLU A 49 -17.15 2.62 15.77
CA GLU A 49 -17.54 2.66 14.37
C GLU A 49 -16.43 3.27 13.50
N ILE A 50 -16.02 2.54 12.46
CA ILE A 50 -15.07 2.99 11.44
C ILE A 50 -15.84 3.69 10.32
N THR A 51 -15.47 4.93 10.08
CA THR A 51 -16.02 5.81 9.04
C THR A 51 -15.16 5.77 7.76
N PRO A 52 -15.65 6.30 6.62
CA PRO A 52 -14.83 6.42 5.41
C PRO A 52 -13.55 7.22 5.62
N ASP A 53 -13.59 8.26 6.45
CA ASP A 53 -12.45 9.10 6.78
C ASP A 53 -11.35 8.32 7.51
N ASP A 54 -11.73 7.41 8.41
CA ASP A 54 -10.80 6.52 9.11
C ASP A 54 -10.08 5.54 8.17
N LEU A 55 -10.73 5.15 7.07
CA LEU A 55 -10.12 4.28 6.06
C LEU A 55 -9.00 4.99 5.31
N GLY A 56 -9.01 6.33 5.25
CA GLY A 56 -8.07 7.11 4.45
C GLY A 56 -8.09 6.70 2.97
N LEU A 57 -9.23 6.18 2.50
CA LEU A 57 -9.38 5.80 1.11
C LEU A 57 -9.52 7.07 0.28
N PRO A 58 -8.75 7.19 -0.81
CA PRO A 58 -8.93 8.31 -1.70
C PRO A 58 -10.28 8.22 -2.38
N THR A 59 -11.00 9.34 -2.35
CA THR A 59 -12.22 9.51 -3.14
C THR A 59 -11.92 9.18 -4.59
N VAL A 60 -12.72 8.29 -5.16
CA VAL A 60 -12.58 7.75 -6.52
C VAL A 60 -12.81 8.89 -7.53
N ALA A 61 -11.78 9.71 -7.73
CA ALA A 61 -11.64 10.68 -8.79
C ALA A 61 -10.19 10.58 -9.26
N GLY A 62 -9.93 9.61 -10.14
CA GLY A 62 -8.62 9.41 -10.75
C GLY A 62 -7.74 8.40 -10.02
N PRO A 63 -6.72 7.85 -10.72
CA PRO A 63 -5.74 6.94 -10.13
C PRO A 63 -5.15 7.66 -8.94
N THR A 64 -5.42 7.14 -7.76
CA THR A 64 -4.92 7.80 -6.58
C THR A 64 -3.46 7.48 -6.47
N ASP A 65 -2.68 8.54 -6.64
CA ASP A 65 -1.52 8.96 -5.86
C ASP A 65 -1.33 8.19 -4.53
N VAL A 66 -1.07 6.88 -4.59
CA VAL A 66 0.17 6.40 -3.97
C VAL A 66 1.22 7.24 -4.64
N GLY A 67 1.85 8.13 -3.87
CA GLY A 67 2.63 9.25 -4.35
C GLY A 67 3.23 9.01 -5.74
N GLU A 68 3.25 10.04 -6.58
CA GLU A 68 4.31 10.22 -7.56
C GLU A 68 5.71 10.17 -6.87
N GLU A 69 6.03 9.04 -6.24
CA GLU A 69 7.34 8.50 -5.98
C GLU A 69 7.87 8.28 -7.38
N ARG A 70 8.45 9.35 -7.94
CA ARG A 70 9.34 9.37 -9.09
C ARG A 70 9.91 7.97 -9.28
N GLU A 71 9.36 7.23 -10.24
CA GLU A 71 9.75 5.85 -10.44
C GLU A 71 11.26 5.87 -10.75
N PRO A 72 12.12 5.31 -9.90
CA PRO A 72 13.54 5.41 -10.14
C PRO A 72 13.86 4.68 -11.45
N ASP A 73 14.56 5.39 -12.32
CA ASP A 73 14.97 4.85 -13.60
C ASP A 73 16.00 3.74 -13.39
N ARG A 74 16.27 2.97 -14.45
CA ARG A 74 17.24 1.87 -14.41
C ARG A 74 18.57 2.30 -13.78
N ALA A 75 19.09 3.46 -14.17
CA ALA A 75 20.34 4.00 -13.65
C ALA A 75 20.28 4.33 -12.14
N GLU A 76 19.14 4.80 -11.64
CA GLU A 76 18.95 5.09 -10.21
C GLU A 76 18.91 3.81 -9.38
N ILE A 77 18.26 2.77 -9.92
CA ILE A 77 18.22 1.43 -9.30
C ILE A 77 19.60 0.79 -9.27
N GLU A 78 20.33 0.81 -10.39
CA GLU A 78 21.70 0.29 -10.48
C GLU A 78 22.64 1.03 -9.53
N SER A 79 22.54 2.37 -9.46
CA SER A 79 23.33 3.19 -8.53
C SER A 79 23.00 2.86 -7.07
N ALA A 80 21.72 2.74 -6.72
CA ALA A 80 21.30 2.36 -5.38
C ALA A 80 21.75 0.94 -5.01
N LEU A 81 21.72 -0.01 -5.94
CA LEU A 81 22.24 -1.36 -5.73
C LEU A 81 23.76 -1.37 -5.53
N ALA A 82 24.51 -0.58 -6.31
CA ALA A 82 25.94 -0.42 -6.15
C ALA A 82 26.31 0.20 -4.79
N ARG A 83 25.63 1.28 -4.38
CA ARG A 83 25.81 1.91 -3.05
C ARG A 83 25.42 0.99 -1.91
N ALA A 84 24.37 0.20 -2.09
CA ALA A 84 23.91 -0.78 -1.13
C ALA A 84 24.75 -2.07 -1.12
N ARG A 85 25.80 -2.19 -1.95
CA ARG A 85 26.63 -3.40 -2.12
C ARG A 85 25.80 -4.65 -2.42
N GLY A 86 24.77 -4.52 -3.25
CA GLY A 86 23.85 -5.61 -3.61
C GLY A 86 22.78 -5.94 -2.55
N VAL A 87 22.74 -5.23 -1.41
CA VAL A 87 21.71 -5.45 -0.40
C VAL A 87 20.40 -4.78 -0.84
N ILE A 88 19.51 -5.57 -1.44
CA ILE A 88 18.21 -5.13 -2.01
C ILE A 88 17.35 -4.39 -0.98
N ALA A 89 17.37 -4.83 0.29
CA ALA A 89 16.63 -4.16 1.37
C ALA A 89 17.11 -2.72 1.63
N ARG A 90 18.41 -2.48 1.47
CA ARG A 90 19.03 -1.18 1.67
C ARG A 90 18.82 -0.29 0.44
N ALA A 91 18.99 -0.83 -0.76
CA ALA A 91 18.68 -0.12 -2.00
C ALA A 91 17.22 0.33 -2.06
N ALA A 92 16.28 -0.55 -1.65
CA ALA A 92 14.86 -0.21 -1.59
C ALA A 92 14.60 0.96 -0.64
N ARG A 93 15.20 0.94 0.56
CA ARG A 93 15.10 2.04 1.53
C ARG A 93 15.70 3.35 1.02
N GLU A 94 16.82 3.30 0.31
CA GLU A 94 17.43 4.49 -0.30
C GLU A 94 16.54 5.11 -1.39
N LEU A 95 15.80 4.27 -2.11
CA LEU A 95 14.88 4.69 -3.17
C LEU A 95 13.47 5.03 -2.66
N GLY A 96 13.22 4.96 -1.34
CA GLY A 96 11.87 5.11 -0.77
C GLY A 96 10.92 3.94 -1.06
N LEU A 97 11.40 2.90 -1.74
CA LEU A 97 10.61 1.76 -2.19
C LEU A 97 10.50 0.66 -1.13
N SER A 98 9.41 -0.09 -1.18
CA SER A 98 9.36 -1.41 -0.53
C SER A 98 10.25 -2.42 -1.28
N ARG A 99 10.77 -3.42 -0.56
CA ARG A 99 11.54 -4.53 -1.18
C ARG A 99 10.84 -5.16 -2.38
N GLN A 100 9.53 -5.40 -2.26
CA GLN A 100 8.74 -6.01 -3.34
C GLN A 100 8.54 -5.05 -4.52
N ALA A 101 8.40 -3.75 -4.28
CA ALA A 101 8.33 -2.76 -5.36
C ALA A 101 9.64 -2.72 -6.15
N LEU A 102 10.79 -2.74 -5.46
CA LEU A 102 12.11 -2.81 -6.10
C LEU A 102 12.27 -4.11 -6.93
N TYR A 103 11.86 -5.27 -6.40
CA TYR A 103 11.90 -6.53 -7.16
C TYR A 103 11.07 -6.49 -8.44
N ARG A 104 9.81 -6.05 -8.36
CA ARG A 104 8.95 -5.92 -9.55
C ARG A 104 9.56 -4.98 -10.58
N ARG A 105 10.23 -3.92 -10.12
CA ARG A 105 10.88 -2.95 -11.01
C ARG A 105 12.13 -3.54 -11.67
N MET A 106 12.95 -4.27 -10.94
CA MET A 106 14.10 -5.01 -11.50
C MET A 106 13.65 -6.03 -12.55
N GLU A 107 12.54 -6.74 -12.31
CA GLU A 107 11.97 -7.68 -13.29
C GLU A 107 11.45 -6.96 -14.54
N LYS A 108 10.73 -5.84 -14.37
CA LYS A 108 10.23 -5.03 -15.50
C LYS A 108 11.37 -4.44 -16.35
N LEU A 109 12.52 -4.14 -15.74
CA LEU A 109 13.68 -3.54 -16.39
C LEU A 109 14.72 -4.55 -16.88
N GLY A 110 14.49 -5.86 -16.66
CA GLY A 110 15.43 -6.91 -17.05
C GLY A 110 16.76 -6.90 -16.27
N LEU A 111 16.77 -6.34 -15.06
CA LEU A 111 17.95 -6.25 -14.17
C LEU A 111 18.20 -7.53 -13.36
N LYS A 112 17.53 -8.62 -13.72
CA LYS A 112 17.59 -9.90 -13.00
C LYS A 112 18.20 -10.92 -13.96
N GLU A 113 19.46 -11.29 -13.70
CA GLU A 113 20.05 -12.54 -14.19
C GLU A 113 19.64 -13.71 -13.29
#